data_AF-A0A914L7H4-F1
#
_entry.id   AF-A0A914L7H4-F1
#
_cell.length_a   1.000
_cell.length_b   1.000
_cell.length_c   1.000
_cell.angle_alpha   90.00
_cell.angle_beta   90.00
_cell.angle_gamma   90.00
#
_symmetry.space_group_name_H-M   'P 1'
#
loop_
_entity.id
_entity.type
_entity.pdbx_description
1 polymer ?
#
loop_
_entity_poly.entity_id
_entity_poly.type
_entity_poly.pdbx_seq_one_letter_code
_entity_poly.pdbx_strand_id
1 'polypeptide(L)'
;MITNQYRKIEPKFGVSEFTLNDQLKKKWKAAIAESIPLYLDEVGKKLFYIRPTVEEGSRCYVLELPKIPKNIEEMIIIRCWLEQLFKCAFDLSEFIDIGFKAVNITEEHTNILFNILINEGNKFPKIYLMGFRMTTLYNYIEQYIQATFEDCSKIVPVIIFEFSDSPMCKLNERAEEIKVKPLNGVNFINYQIANIYNPKLRFSFCNEESIEDGSTGCILIRKIKE
;
A
#
# COMPACT_ATOMS: atom_id res chain seq x y z
N MET A 1 21.27 18.84 -9.84
CA MET A 1 20.99 17.46 -9.38
C MET A 1 21.26 17.41 -7.89
N ILE A 2 20.27 17.05 -7.07
CA ILE A 2 20.48 16.76 -5.65
C ILE A 2 20.83 15.28 -5.57
N THR A 3 22.05 14.95 -5.14
CA THR A 3 22.44 13.57 -4.85
C THR A 3 21.88 13.19 -3.48
N ASN A 4 20.72 12.53 -3.47
CA ASN A 4 20.15 11.96 -2.24
C ASN A 4 21.18 11.01 -1.60
N GLN A 5 21.72 11.40 -0.44
CA GLN A 5 22.69 10.60 0.29
C GLN A 5 21.96 9.48 1.06
N TYR A 6 21.81 8.33 0.43
CA TYR A 6 21.24 7.15 1.07
C TYR A 6 22.22 6.54 2.07
N ARG A 7 21.76 6.26 3.30
CA ARG A 7 22.55 5.51 4.28
C ARG A 7 22.13 4.04 4.27
N LYS A 8 23.00 3.17 3.79
CA LYS A 8 22.78 1.72 3.87
C LYS A 8 22.77 1.27 5.34
N ILE A 9 21.75 0.50 5.72
CA ILE A 9 21.70 -0.21 7.00
C ILE A 9 22.20 -1.63 6.76
N GLU A 10 23.21 -2.05 7.53
CA GLU A 10 23.59 -3.46 7.62
C GLU A 10 22.79 -4.12 8.75
N PRO A 11 22.00 -5.17 8.46
CA PRO A 11 21.28 -5.92 9.49
C PRO A 11 22.28 -6.58 10.47
N LYS A 12 22.31 -6.10 11.72
CA LYS A 12 23.14 -6.71 12.78
C LYS A 12 22.30 -7.63 13.66
N PHE A 13 22.88 -8.76 14.04
CA PHE A 13 22.29 -9.75 14.93
C PHE A 13 22.25 -9.23 16.38
N GLY A 14 21.34 -9.78 17.20
CA GLY A 14 21.31 -9.55 18.66
C GLY A 14 20.49 -8.35 19.16
N VAL A 15 19.79 -7.61 18.29
CA VAL A 15 18.93 -6.48 18.71
C VAL A 15 17.52 -6.93 19.16
N SER A 16 17.18 -8.22 19.02
CA SER A 16 15.91 -8.78 19.48
C SER A 16 16.03 -10.28 19.77
N GLU A 17 15.53 -10.72 20.92
CA GLU A 17 15.44 -12.14 21.29
C GLU A 17 14.18 -12.78 20.69
N PHE A 18 14.19 -13.05 19.38
CA PHE A 18 13.08 -13.75 18.73
C PHE A 18 13.16 -15.27 18.97
N THR A 19 12.44 -15.77 19.98
CA THR A 19 12.39 -17.21 20.29
C THR A 19 11.51 -17.97 19.30
N LEU A 20 12.13 -18.82 18.49
CA LEU A 20 11.44 -19.76 17.58
C LEU A 20 10.95 -21.00 18.32
N ASN A 21 9.64 -21.23 18.34
CA ASN A 21 9.09 -22.55 18.68
C ASN A 21 9.32 -23.57 17.54
N ASP A 22 9.31 -24.86 17.85
CA ASP A 22 9.67 -25.91 16.90
C ASP A 22 8.70 -26.02 15.71
N GLN A 23 7.41 -25.71 15.91
CA GLN A 23 6.41 -25.73 14.84
C GLN A 23 6.73 -24.65 13.78
N LEU A 24 7.05 -23.43 14.22
CA LEU A 24 7.43 -22.32 13.35
C LEU A 24 8.79 -22.60 12.68
N LYS A 25 9.77 -23.11 13.44
CA LYS A 25 11.08 -23.54 12.94
C LYS A 25 10.96 -24.61 11.85
N LYS A 26 10.02 -25.56 11.99
CA LYS A 26 9.72 -26.58 10.96
C LYS A 26 9.12 -25.94 9.69
N LYS A 27 8.12 -25.05 9.84
CA LYS A 27 7.53 -24.32 8.70
C LYS A 27 8.56 -23.50 7.93
N TRP A 28 9.45 -22.81 8.66
CA TRP A 28 10.50 -21.99 8.06
C TRP A 28 11.55 -22.83 7.31
N LYS A 29 11.95 -23.98 7.87
CA LYS A 29 12.83 -24.93 7.15
C LYS A 29 12.20 -25.43 5.85
N ALA A 30 10.90 -25.73 5.85
CA ALA A 30 10.18 -26.13 4.64
C ALA A 30 10.16 -24.99 3.60
N ALA A 31 9.77 -23.77 4.00
CA ALA A 31 9.74 -22.61 3.12
C ALA A 31 11.12 -22.26 2.51
N ILE A 32 12.21 -22.42 3.28
CA ILE A 32 13.58 -22.25 2.79
C ILE A 32 13.94 -23.34 1.77
N ALA A 33 13.62 -24.61 2.05
CA ALA A 33 13.89 -25.73 1.15
C ALA A 33 13.10 -25.62 -0.17
N GLU A 34 11.85 -25.17 -0.09
CA GLU A 34 10.97 -24.87 -1.23
C GLU A 34 11.31 -23.53 -1.92
N SER A 35 12.32 -22.80 -1.42
CA SER A 35 12.76 -21.51 -1.96
C SER A 35 11.65 -20.45 -2.06
N ILE A 36 10.68 -20.49 -1.13
CA ILE A 36 9.55 -19.56 -1.11
C ILE A 36 10.07 -18.13 -0.89
N PRO A 37 9.76 -17.18 -1.79
CA PRO A 37 10.22 -15.81 -1.66
C PRO A 37 9.47 -15.09 -0.53
N LEU A 38 10.18 -14.25 0.23
CA LEU A 38 9.61 -13.45 1.32
C LEU A 38 8.74 -12.29 0.83
N TYR A 39 8.89 -11.90 -0.44
CA TYR A 39 8.11 -10.85 -1.08
C TYR A 39 7.92 -11.16 -2.57
N LEU A 40 6.76 -10.77 -3.10
CA LEU A 40 6.41 -10.93 -4.50
C LEU A 40 6.99 -9.74 -5.28
N ASP A 41 8.09 -10.01 -5.99
CA ASP A 41 8.79 -9.06 -6.85
C ASP A 41 9.57 -9.84 -7.91
N GLU A 42 9.41 -9.51 -9.20
CA GLU A 42 10.08 -10.22 -10.29
C GLU A 42 11.58 -9.83 -10.39
N VAL A 43 11.97 -8.67 -9.86
CA VAL A 43 13.31 -8.07 -10.07
C VAL A 43 14.23 -8.23 -8.85
N GLY A 44 14.92 -9.36 -8.76
CA GLY A 44 16.17 -9.51 -7.99
C GLY A 44 16.10 -9.18 -6.48
N LYS A 45 17.08 -8.40 -5.99
CA LYS A 45 17.17 -7.93 -4.60
C LYS A 45 16.24 -6.72 -4.40
N LYS A 46 15.48 -6.69 -3.31
CA LYS A 46 14.60 -5.56 -2.99
C LYS A 46 15.28 -4.58 -2.04
N LEU A 47 15.17 -3.30 -2.38
CA LEU A 47 15.62 -2.19 -1.56
C LEU A 47 14.41 -1.67 -0.78
N PHE A 48 14.45 -1.78 0.55
CA PHE A 48 13.47 -1.16 1.42
C PHE A 48 13.98 0.22 1.80
N TYR A 49 13.35 1.25 1.25
CA TYR A 49 13.61 2.64 1.60
C TYR A 49 12.89 2.97 2.91
N ILE A 50 13.58 3.62 3.84
CA ILE A 50 13.06 3.97 5.17
C ILE A 50 13.35 5.44 5.44
N ARG A 51 12.29 6.23 5.69
CA ARG A 51 12.38 7.64 6.06
C ARG A 51 11.87 7.80 7.51
N PRO A 52 12.76 7.99 8.49
CA PRO A 52 12.37 8.44 9.81
C PRO A 52 11.97 9.92 9.74
N THR A 53 11.22 10.37 10.73
CA THR A 53 10.37 11.56 10.58
C THR A 53 10.67 12.67 11.58
N VAL A 54 11.41 12.33 12.63
CA VAL A 54 11.86 13.25 13.68
C VAL A 54 13.24 13.87 13.38
N GLU A 55 13.85 13.59 12.21
CA GLU A 55 15.14 14.17 11.81
C GLU A 55 14.96 15.34 10.83
N GLU A 56 15.28 16.56 11.27
CA GLU A 56 15.46 17.73 10.38
C GLU A 56 16.64 17.49 9.43
N GLY A 57 16.33 17.05 8.21
CA GLY A 57 17.30 16.64 7.20
C GLY A 57 17.02 15.23 6.71
N SER A 58 16.22 15.14 5.63
CA SER A 58 15.60 13.92 5.09
C SER A 58 16.59 12.85 4.60
N ARG A 59 17.22 12.14 5.54
CA ARG A 59 18.04 10.96 5.27
C ARG A 59 17.14 9.75 5.01
N CYS A 60 17.08 9.31 3.75
CA CYS A 60 16.53 8.01 3.40
C CYS A 60 17.56 6.92 3.73
N TYR A 61 17.14 5.94 4.52
CA TYR A 61 17.92 4.75 4.81
C TYR A 61 17.53 3.65 3.81
N VAL A 62 18.48 2.77 3.45
CA VAL A 62 18.22 1.64 2.56
C VAL A 62 18.56 0.35 3.27
N LEU A 63 17.56 -0.51 3.41
CA LEU A 63 17.67 -1.85 3.96
C LEU A 63 17.60 -2.86 2.79
N GLU A 64 18.71 -3.56 2.56
CA GLU A 64 18.78 -4.66 1.58
C GLU A 64 18.37 -5.96 2.26
N LEU A 65 17.25 -6.57 1.84
CA LEU A 65 16.83 -7.90 2.29
C LEU A 65 16.93 -8.90 1.13
N PRO A 66 17.34 -10.16 1.37
CA PRO A 66 17.34 -11.18 0.34
C PRO A 66 15.90 -11.63 0.01
N LYS A 67 15.64 -11.89 -1.27
CA LYS A 67 14.33 -12.37 -1.75
C LYS A 67 13.96 -13.74 -1.19
N ILE A 68 14.95 -14.63 -1.13
CA ILE A 68 14.82 -15.98 -0.60
C ILE A 68 15.86 -16.10 0.53
N PRO A 69 15.45 -16.35 1.79
CA PRO A 69 16.37 -16.51 2.90
C PRO A 69 17.06 -17.87 2.80
N LYS A 70 18.38 -17.91 2.96
CA LYS A 70 19.18 -19.13 2.77
C LYS A 70 19.15 -20.06 3.98
N ASN A 71 18.83 -19.52 5.16
CA ASN A 71 18.84 -20.24 6.42
C ASN A 71 17.89 -19.58 7.43
N ILE A 72 17.72 -20.23 8.59
CA ILE A 72 16.83 -19.75 9.66
C ILE A 72 17.32 -18.43 10.26
N GLU A 73 18.62 -18.19 10.30
CA GLU A 73 19.21 -16.95 10.85
C GLU A 73 18.84 -15.73 9.99
N GLU A 74 18.96 -15.84 8.66
CA GLU A 74 18.49 -14.83 7.71
C GLU A 74 16.97 -14.57 7.88
N MET A 75 16.15 -15.62 8.06
CA MET A 75 14.71 -15.44 8.35
C MET A 75 14.45 -14.72 9.69
N ILE A 76 15.21 -15.02 10.76
CA ILE A 76 15.10 -14.31 12.05
C ILE A 76 15.44 -12.84 11.86
N ILE A 77 16.56 -12.54 11.19
CA ILE A 77 17.01 -11.18 10.92
C ILE A 77 15.93 -10.41 10.15
N ILE A 78 15.45 -10.96 9.02
CA ILE A 78 14.45 -10.31 8.18
C ILE A 78 13.14 -10.08 8.96
N ARG A 79 12.65 -11.10 9.69
CA ARG A 79 11.47 -10.96 10.54
C ARG A 79 11.67 -9.90 11.62
N CYS A 80 12.81 -9.87 12.30
CA CYS A 80 13.12 -8.87 13.31
C CYS A 80 13.07 -7.46 12.72
N TRP A 81 13.72 -7.24 11.57
CA TRP A 81 13.70 -5.93 10.91
C TRP A 81 12.30 -5.54 10.45
N LEU A 82 11.52 -6.46 9.87
CA LEU A 82 10.12 -6.21 9.52
C LEU A 82 9.28 -5.89 10.76
N GLU A 83 9.40 -6.67 11.85
CA GLU A 83 8.67 -6.39 13.10
C GLU A 83 9.06 -5.06 13.73
N GLN A 84 10.34 -4.66 13.72
CA GLN A 84 10.76 -3.35 14.21
C GLN A 84 10.21 -2.23 13.31
N LEU A 85 10.28 -2.39 11.98
CA LEU A 85 9.69 -1.44 11.03
C LEU A 85 8.16 -1.30 11.18
N PHE A 86 7.45 -2.37 11.55
CA PHE A 86 6.00 -2.29 11.83
C PHE A 86 5.66 -1.84 13.27
N LYS A 87 6.64 -1.69 14.17
CA LYS A 87 6.45 -1.21 15.57
C LYS A 87 6.81 0.27 15.76
N CYS A 88 7.58 0.85 14.85
CA CYS A 88 7.94 2.28 14.91
C CYS A 88 6.79 3.17 14.41
N ALA A 89 6.68 4.37 14.99
CA ALA A 89 5.83 5.44 14.48
C ALA A 89 6.63 6.32 13.51
N PHE A 90 6.00 6.70 12.40
CA PHE A 90 6.59 7.56 11.39
C PHE A 90 5.53 8.56 10.89
N ASP A 91 5.79 9.87 10.91
CA ASP A 91 4.92 10.88 10.25
C ASP A 91 4.72 10.58 8.75
N LEU A 92 5.71 9.92 8.16
CA LEU A 92 5.78 9.47 6.77
C LEU A 92 6.80 8.33 6.68
N SER A 93 6.38 7.11 7.03
CA SER A 93 7.21 5.93 6.75
C SER A 93 7.39 5.86 5.24
N GLU A 94 8.64 5.93 4.77
CA GLU A 94 9.02 4.93 3.78
C GLU A 94 9.09 3.58 4.55
N PHE A 95 8.36 2.49 4.27
CA PHE A 95 7.43 2.11 3.19
C PHE A 95 6.45 3.21 2.71
N ILE A 96 6.78 3.90 1.61
CA ILE A 96 5.83 4.80 0.95
C ILE A 96 4.97 3.84 0.16
N ASP A 97 3.79 3.66 0.73
CA ASP A 97 2.91 2.55 0.45
C ASP A 97 3.50 1.15 0.67
N ILE A 98 2.62 0.15 0.68
CA ILE A 98 3.01 -1.08 -0.02
C ILE A 98 2.95 -0.74 -1.50
N GLY A 99 3.99 -0.06 -1.98
CA GLY A 99 4.15 0.32 -3.38
C GLY A 99 4.33 -0.94 -4.20
N PHE A 100 3.20 -1.58 -4.53
CA PHE A 100 3.11 -2.61 -5.54
C PHE A 100 3.32 -1.93 -6.89
N LYS A 101 4.58 -1.54 -7.16
CA LYS A 101 5.11 -1.26 -8.50
C LYS A 101 5.16 -2.57 -9.28
N ALA A 102 3.99 -3.16 -9.42
CA ALA A 102 3.75 -4.42 -10.06
C ALA A 102 3.68 -4.13 -11.56
N VAL A 103 4.75 -4.51 -12.24
CA VAL A 103 4.80 -4.49 -13.70
C VAL A 103 3.77 -5.47 -14.28
N ASN A 104 3.38 -6.49 -13.50
CA ASN A 104 2.28 -7.41 -13.79
C ASN A 104 1.48 -7.74 -12.51
N ILE A 105 0.34 -7.09 -12.28
CA ILE A 105 -0.64 -7.55 -11.27
C ILE A 105 -1.46 -8.69 -11.89
N THR A 106 -1.37 -9.89 -11.33
CA THR A 106 -2.31 -10.99 -11.67
C THR A 106 -3.59 -10.88 -10.86
N GLU A 107 -4.64 -11.57 -11.27
CA GLU A 107 -5.92 -11.65 -10.54
C GLU A 107 -5.73 -12.11 -9.08
N GLU A 108 -4.83 -13.05 -8.82
CA GLU A 108 -4.46 -13.50 -7.47
C GLU A 108 -3.87 -12.36 -6.63
N HIS A 109 -2.94 -11.57 -7.19
CA HIS A 109 -2.39 -10.39 -6.51
C HIS A 109 -3.48 -9.35 -6.23
N THR A 110 -4.41 -9.11 -7.16
CA THR A 110 -5.57 -8.22 -6.97
C THR A 110 -6.44 -8.69 -5.81
N ASN A 111 -6.72 -9.99 -5.72
CA ASN A 111 -7.56 -10.56 -4.65
C ASN A 111 -6.87 -10.49 -3.28
N ILE A 112 -5.55 -10.70 -3.21
CA ILE A 112 -4.76 -10.51 -1.98
C ILE A 112 -4.81 -9.03 -1.55
N LEU A 113 -4.56 -8.11 -2.48
CA LEU A 113 -4.61 -6.66 -2.25
C LEU A 113 -5.97 -6.20 -1.73
N PHE A 114 -7.03 -6.61 -2.42
CA PHE A 114 -8.41 -6.33 -2.04
C PHE A 114 -8.71 -6.83 -0.61
N ASN A 115 -8.34 -8.07 -0.29
CA ASN A 115 -8.52 -8.62 1.04
C ASN A 115 -7.77 -7.83 2.13
N ILE A 116 -6.55 -7.37 1.87
CA ILE A 116 -5.80 -6.51 2.80
C ILE A 116 -6.54 -5.18 3.01
N LEU A 117 -6.95 -4.52 1.93
CA LEU A 117 -7.59 -3.19 1.95
C LEU A 117 -8.94 -3.21 2.69
N ILE A 118 -9.68 -4.31 2.60
CA ILE A 118 -11.03 -4.46 3.15
C ILE A 118 -11.04 -5.09 4.55
N ASN A 119 -10.32 -6.19 4.75
CA ASN A 119 -10.41 -7.00 5.99
C ASN A 119 -9.33 -6.67 7.03
N GLU A 120 -8.17 -6.17 6.59
CA GLU A 120 -7.03 -5.83 7.46
C GLU A 120 -6.72 -4.33 7.49
N GLY A 121 -7.54 -3.52 6.84
CA GLY A 121 -7.29 -2.10 6.64
C GLY A 121 -7.25 -1.26 7.91
N ASN A 122 -7.85 -1.72 9.01
CA ASN A 122 -7.72 -1.08 10.32
C ASN A 122 -6.29 -1.11 10.89
N LYS A 123 -5.40 -1.94 10.35
CA LYS A 123 -3.97 -1.95 10.67
C LYS A 123 -3.17 -0.85 9.96
N PHE A 124 -3.73 -0.24 8.92
CA PHE A 124 -3.04 0.69 8.04
C PHE A 124 -3.80 2.04 7.99
N PRO A 125 -3.23 3.15 8.50
CA PRO A 125 -3.92 4.44 8.47
C PRO A 125 -4.10 4.98 7.04
N LYS A 126 -3.19 4.57 6.13
CA LYS A 126 -3.16 4.92 4.72
C LYS A 126 -2.49 3.80 3.93
N ILE A 127 -2.99 3.52 2.73
CA ILE A 127 -2.28 2.77 1.68
C ILE A 127 -2.29 3.63 0.41
N TYR A 128 -1.25 3.51 -0.40
CA TYR A 128 -1.10 4.10 -1.73
C TYR A 128 -0.68 2.96 -2.67
N LEU A 129 -0.96 3.07 -3.97
CA LEU A 129 -0.84 1.98 -4.94
C LEU A 129 -0.43 2.56 -6.30
N MET A 130 0.88 2.57 -6.57
CA MET A 130 1.44 3.00 -7.87
C MET A 130 1.59 1.81 -8.82
N GLY A 131 0.87 1.77 -9.93
CA GLY A 131 1.07 0.70 -10.92
C GLY A 131 0.19 0.73 -12.17
N PHE A 132 0.60 -0.09 -13.14
CA PHE A 132 -0.15 -0.36 -14.36
C PHE A 132 -1.40 -1.20 -14.03
N ARG A 133 -2.52 -0.94 -14.71
CA ARG A 133 -3.77 -1.74 -14.61
C ARG A 133 -4.43 -1.86 -13.22
N MET A 134 -4.21 -0.88 -12.33
CA MET A 134 -4.89 -0.81 -11.01
C MET A 134 -6.43 -0.68 -11.09
N THR A 135 -7.00 -0.40 -12.27
CA THR A 135 -8.43 -0.17 -12.50
C THR A 135 -9.32 -1.32 -12.01
N THR A 136 -8.88 -2.58 -12.13
CA THR A 136 -9.66 -3.74 -11.63
C THR A 136 -9.80 -3.70 -10.10
N LEU A 137 -8.71 -3.40 -9.39
CA LEU A 137 -8.70 -3.30 -7.93
C LEU A 137 -9.54 -2.11 -7.45
N TYR A 138 -9.40 -0.96 -8.14
CA TYR A 138 -10.24 0.22 -7.92
C TYR A 138 -11.73 -0.12 -8.06
N ASN A 139 -12.13 -0.77 -9.16
CA ASN A 139 -13.52 -1.16 -9.42
C ASN A 139 -14.05 -2.12 -8.33
N TYR A 140 -13.24 -3.08 -7.86
CA TYR A 140 -13.64 -3.98 -6.76
C TYR A 140 -13.89 -3.21 -5.45
N ILE A 141 -13.06 -2.21 -5.13
CA ILE A 141 -13.24 -1.38 -3.93
C ILE A 141 -14.48 -0.49 -4.05
N GLU A 142 -14.70 0.14 -5.21
CA GLU A 142 -15.92 0.91 -5.46
C GLU A 142 -17.17 0.04 -5.30
N GLN A 143 -17.20 -1.12 -5.98
CA GLN A 143 -18.33 -2.06 -5.91
C GLN A 143 -18.56 -2.58 -4.49
N TYR A 144 -17.51 -2.91 -3.74
CA TYR A 144 -17.65 -3.37 -2.36
C TYR A 144 -18.16 -2.26 -1.43
N ILE A 145 -17.60 -1.04 -1.51
CA ILE A 145 -18.05 0.12 -0.72
C ILE A 145 -19.54 0.39 -0.94
N GLN A 146 -20.01 0.28 -2.19
CA GLN A 146 -21.43 0.46 -2.52
C GLN A 146 -22.27 -0.73 -2.05
N ALA A 147 -21.96 -1.94 -2.51
CA ALA A 147 -22.88 -3.07 -2.51
C ALA A 147 -22.71 -4.06 -1.35
N THR A 148 -21.73 -3.88 -0.46
CA THR A 148 -21.61 -4.77 0.71
C THR A 148 -22.63 -4.42 1.80
N PHE A 149 -23.22 -5.46 2.40
CA PHE A 149 -23.99 -5.38 3.64
C PHE A 149 -23.07 -5.49 4.89
N GLU A 150 -21.78 -5.82 4.69
CA GLU A 150 -20.83 -6.07 5.76
C GLU A 150 -20.32 -4.79 6.44
N ASP A 151 -19.74 -4.95 7.62
CA ASP A 151 -19.15 -3.86 8.37
C ASP A 151 -17.81 -3.41 7.77
N CYS A 152 -17.86 -2.32 6.98
CA CYS A 152 -16.69 -1.63 6.46
C CYS A 152 -15.86 -0.88 7.53
N SER A 153 -16.05 -1.11 8.84
CA SER A 153 -15.18 -0.58 9.90
C SER A 153 -13.71 -0.85 9.61
N LYS A 154 -13.41 -2.01 9.01
CA LYS A 154 -12.07 -2.53 8.70
C LYS A 154 -11.44 -1.98 7.42
N ILE A 155 -12.17 -1.29 6.54
CA ILE A 155 -11.58 -0.72 5.31
C ILE A 155 -10.50 0.32 5.68
N VAL A 156 -9.38 0.32 4.96
CA VAL A 156 -8.30 1.33 5.08
C VAL A 156 -8.90 2.75 5.03
N PRO A 157 -8.62 3.64 5.99
CA PRO A 157 -9.23 4.98 6.03
C PRO A 157 -8.86 5.88 4.84
N VAL A 158 -7.68 5.69 4.25
CA VAL A 158 -7.20 6.45 3.09
C VAL A 158 -6.50 5.51 2.11
N ILE A 159 -7.04 5.37 0.89
CA ILE A 159 -6.44 4.60 -0.20
C ILE A 159 -6.11 5.59 -1.31
N ILE A 160 -4.90 5.52 -1.88
CA ILE A 160 -4.51 6.32 -3.03
C ILE A 160 -4.09 5.40 -4.17
N PHE A 161 -4.52 5.69 -5.37
CA PHE A 161 -4.06 5.06 -6.61
C PHE A 161 -3.29 6.08 -7.43
N GLU A 162 -2.12 5.70 -7.93
CA GLU A 162 -1.38 6.46 -8.93
C GLU A 162 -1.25 5.58 -10.18
N PHE A 163 -1.77 6.10 -11.30
CA PHE A 163 -1.89 5.36 -12.54
C PHE A 163 -0.82 5.82 -13.54
N SER A 164 -0.02 4.88 -14.04
CA SER A 164 0.82 5.11 -15.22
C SER A 164 -0.03 5.26 -16.49
N ASP A 165 -1.14 4.52 -16.56
CA ASP A 165 -2.09 4.51 -17.66
C ASP A 165 -3.40 5.10 -17.13
N SER A 166 -3.58 6.41 -17.31
CA SER A 166 -4.76 7.14 -16.84
C SER A 166 -6.07 6.48 -17.28
N PRO A 167 -6.81 5.78 -16.39
CA PRO A 167 -8.09 5.19 -16.74
C PRO A 167 -9.15 6.28 -16.65
N MET A 168 -10.13 6.29 -17.55
CA MET A 168 -11.36 7.05 -17.32
C MET A 168 -12.19 6.37 -16.23
N CYS A 169 -11.85 6.64 -14.97
CA CYS A 169 -12.58 6.19 -13.78
C CYS A 169 -13.85 7.04 -13.58
N LYS A 170 -14.84 6.82 -14.44
CA LYS A 170 -16.20 7.34 -14.24
C LYS A 170 -16.88 6.55 -13.14
N LEU A 171 -17.13 7.23 -12.02
CA LEU A 171 -17.94 6.72 -10.92
C LEU A 171 -19.40 6.51 -11.34
N ASN A 172 -20.12 5.69 -10.56
CA ASN A 172 -21.53 5.39 -10.84
C ASN A 172 -22.46 6.62 -10.77
N GLU A 173 -23.68 6.47 -11.28
CA GLU A 173 -24.74 7.50 -11.29
C GLU A 173 -25.22 7.94 -9.88
N ARG A 174 -24.80 7.26 -8.81
CA ARG A 174 -25.16 7.58 -7.43
C ARG A 174 -24.13 8.46 -6.72
N ALA A 175 -22.99 8.71 -7.34
CA ALA A 175 -21.96 9.59 -6.81
C ALA A 175 -22.42 11.05 -6.92
N GLU A 176 -22.48 11.76 -5.80
CA GLU A 176 -22.75 13.20 -5.81
C GLU A 176 -21.48 13.93 -6.26
N GLU A 177 -21.50 14.53 -7.46
CA GLU A 177 -20.36 15.23 -8.04
C GLU A 177 -20.16 16.61 -7.40
N ILE A 178 -19.00 16.79 -6.78
CA ILE A 178 -18.54 18.03 -6.13
C ILE A 178 -17.32 18.53 -6.91
N LYS A 179 -17.56 19.30 -7.97
CA LYS A 179 -16.47 19.92 -8.76
C LYS A 179 -15.69 20.93 -7.91
N VAL A 180 -14.38 20.75 -7.82
CA VAL A 180 -13.46 21.73 -7.22
C VAL A 180 -12.79 22.55 -8.33
N LYS A 181 -12.38 23.77 -8.02
CA LYS A 181 -11.70 24.65 -8.97
C LYS A 181 -10.36 24.03 -9.42
N PRO A 182 -9.96 24.22 -10.69
CA PRO A 182 -8.67 23.77 -11.18
C PRO A 182 -7.52 24.44 -10.42
N LEU A 183 -6.42 23.71 -10.25
CA LEU A 183 -5.18 24.17 -9.63
C LEU A 183 -4.00 23.63 -10.44
N ASN A 184 -3.06 24.50 -10.81
CA ASN A 184 -1.79 24.13 -11.47
C ASN A 184 -1.91 23.24 -12.73
N GLY A 185 -2.93 23.44 -13.56
CA GLY A 185 -3.13 22.64 -14.79
C GLY A 185 -3.92 21.34 -14.59
N VAL A 186 -4.48 21.14 -13.39
CA VAL A 186 -5.16 19.92 -12.98
C VAL A 186 -6.55 20.22 -12.43
N ASN A 187 -7.53 19.42 -12.83
CA ASN A 187 -8.89 19.40 -12.30
C ASN A 187 -8.98 18.41 -11.13
N PHE A 188 -9.60 18.82 -10.03
CA PHE A 188 -9.92 17.93 -8.92
C PHE A 188 -11.43 17.69 -8.89
N ILE A 189 -11.87 16.50 -9.31
CA ILE A 189 -13.28 16.13 -9.24
C ILE A 189 -13.49 15.29 -7.98
N ASN A 190 -14.21 15.86 -7.02
CA ASN A 190 -14.54 15.18 -5.79
C ASN A 190 -15.94 14.57 -5.93
N TYR A 191 -16.14 13.43 -5.28
CA TYR A 191 -17.40 12.72 -5.27
C TYR A 191 -17.65 12.16 -3.88
N GLN A 192 -18.91 12.09 -3.46
CA GLN A 192 -19.29 11.36 -2.25
C GLN A 192 -20.17 10.16 -2.59
N ILE A 193 -19.84 9.02 -1.97
CA ILE A 193 -20.58 7.78 -2.08
C ILE A 193 -20.95 7.31 -0.68
N ALA A 194 -22.25 7.11 -0.47
CA ALA A 194 -22.78 6.45 0.72
C ALA A 194 -23.04 4.97 0.42
N ASN A 195 -22.71 4.08 1.36
CA ASN A 195 -23.06 2.66 1.25
C ASN A 195 -24.59 2.49 1.18
N ILE A 196 -25.05 1.56 0.36
CA ILE A 196 -26.48 1.47 0.02
C ILE A 196 -27.34 0.89 1.15
N TYR A 197 -26.73 0.16 2.09
CA TYR A 197 -27.39 -0.43 3.26
C TYR A 197 -27.12 0.36 4.55
N ASN A 198 -26.03 1.15 4.59
CA ASN A 198 -25.65 2.00 5.72
C ASN A 198 -25.25 3.42 5.26
N PRO A 199 -26.22 4.35 5.05
CA PRO A 199 -25.94 5.69 4.53
C PRO A 199 -25.09 6.62 5.42
N LYS A 200 -24.81 6.21 6.66
CA LYS A 200 -23.86 6.86 7.58
C LYS A 200 -22.41 6.59 7.20
N LEU A 201 -22.15 5.39 6.67
CA LEU A 201 -20.86 5.02 6.14
C LEU A 201 -20.67 5.68 4.77
N ARG A 202 -19.82 6.71 4.72
CA ARG A 202 -19.55 7.49 3.52
C ARG A 202 -18.06 7.49 3.16
N PHE A 203 -17.80 7.58 1.87
CA PHE A 203 -16.46 7.70 1.30
C PHE A 203 -16.43 8.89 0.35
N SER A 204 -15.35 9.66 0.43
CA SER A 204 -14.98 10.67 -0.55
C SER A 204 -14.04 10.03 -1.56
N PHE A 205 -14.32 10.21 -2.84
CA PHE A 205 -13.41 9.92 -3.94
C PHE A 205 -12.94 11.25 -4.51
N CYS A 206 -11.66 11.40 -4.84
CA CYS A 206 -11.11 12.58 -5.46
C CYS A 206 -10.23 12.14 -6.63
N ASN A 207 -10.69 12.42 -7.84
CA ASN A 207 -9.94 12.18 -9.08
C ASN A 207 -9.09 13.41 -9.39
N GLU A 208 -7.82 13.16 -9.70
CA GLU A 208 -6.87 14.15 -10.22
C GLU A 208 -6.80 14.00 -11.74
N GLU A 209 -7.46 14.90 -12.47
CA GLU A 209 -7.60 14.84 -13.92
C GLU A 209 -6.78 15.95 -14.60
N SER A 210 -5.95 15.56 -15.59
CA SER A 210 -5.23 16.50 -16.44
C SER A 210 -6.20 17.37 -17.25
N ILE A 211 -5.97 18.69 -17.31
CA ILE A 211 -6.80 19.61 -18.10
C ILE A 211 -6.60 19.41 -19.61
N GLU A 212 -5.44 18.90 -20.05
CA GLU A 212 -5.09 18.81 -21.47
C GLU A 212 -5.81 17.66 -22.20
N ASP A 213 -5.98 16.51 -21.53
CA ASP A 213 -6.50 15.28 -22.11
C ASP A 213 -7.64 14.63 -21.29
N GLY A 214 -7.99 15.19 -20.12
CA GLY A 214 -9.02 14.65 -19.22
C GLY A 214 -8.61 13.34 -18.54
N SER A 215 -7.32 13.03 -18.49
CA SER A 215 -6.83 11.73 -18.04
C SER A 215 -6.55 11.73 -16.53
N THR A 216 -7.01 10.68 -15.82
CA THR A 216 -6.90 10.58 -14.35
C THR A 216 -5.57 10.00 -13.90
N GLY A 217 -4.65 10.85 -13.42
CA GLY A 217 -3.35 10.42 -12.91
C GLY A 217 -3.38 9.85 -11.49
N CYS A 218 -4.25 10.38 -10.63
CA CYS A 218 -4.39 9.94 -9.24
C CYS A 218 -5.85 9.81 -8.81
N ILE A 219 -6.16 8.83 -7.96
CA ILE A 219 -7.45 8.73 -7.27
C ILE A 219 -7.22 8.54 -5.77
N LEU A 220 -7.77 9.46 -4.98
CA LEU A 220 -7.80 9.40 -3.52
C LEU A 220 -9.17 8.93 -3.04
N ILE A 221 -9.24 7.77 -2.39
CA ILE A 221 -10.41 7.30 -1.64
C ILE A 221 -10.18 7.58 -0.16
N ARG A 222 -11.14 8.24 0.50
CA ARG A 222 -11.08 8.57 1.92
C ARG A 222 -12.39 8.21 2.62
N LYS A 223 -12.31 7.39 3.67
CA LYS A 223 -13.43 7.13 4.58
C LYS A 223 -13.75 8.41 5.36
N ILE A 224 -15.00 8.85 5.30
CA ILE A 224 -15.49 10.00 6.07
C ILE A 224 -15.84 9.48 7.47
N LYS A 225 -15.38 10.18 8.51
CA LYS A 225 -15.79 9.94 9.89
C LYS A 225 -16.98 10.85 10.20
N GLU A 226 -18.03 10.28 10.80
CA GLU A 226 -19.07 11.05 11.52
C GLU A 226 -18.49 11.67 12.80
#